data_AF-A0A914TUU5-F1
#
_entry.id   AF-A0A914TUU5-F1
#
_cell.length_a   1.000
_cell.length_b   1.000
_cell.length_c   1.000
_cell.angle_alpha   90.00
_cell.angle_beta   90.00
_cell.angle_gamma   90.00
#
_symmetry.space_group_name_H-M   'P 1'
#
loop_
_entity.id
_entity.type
_entity.pdbx_description
1 polymer ?
#
loop_
_entity_poly.entity_id
_entity_poly.type
_entity_poly.pdbx_seq_one_letter_code
_entity_poly.pdbx_strand_id
1 'polypeptide(L)'
;MGEEITVDELKTLMTFRKDEGKEMINTKYGGVEELCKKLNADLQNGISNKEESLKHRRDKFGANEIPPQPIKSFFALAWEALQDTTLIILILSAAVSLILSFYKPPDDGTNDIVDEFEQETTQWIEGAAILISVVVVVLVTALNDYTKERQFR
;
A
#
# COMPACT_ATOMS: atom_id res chain seq x y z
N MET A 1 30.07 -6.80 33.09
CA MET A 1 28.68 -6.63 32.62
C MET A 1 28.77 -6.49 31.12
N GLY A 2 28.67 -7.60 30.38
CA GLY A 2 28.97 -7.63 28.95
C GLY A 2 27.84 -6.96 28.16
N GLU A 3 28.20 -5.98 27.35
CA GLU A 3 27.28 -5.27 26.46
C GLU A 3 26.51 -6.27 25.59
N GLU A 4 25.17 -6.22 25.65
CA GLU A 4 24.29 -7.12 24.93
C GLU A 4 24.21 -6.74 23.45
N ILE A 5 24.32 -7.74 22.56
CA ILE A 5 24.18 -7.51 21.11
C ILE A 5 22.73 -7.21 20.75
N THR A 6 22.53 -6.15 19.97
CA THR A 6 21.21 -5.75 19.46
C THR A 6 20.98 -6.20 18.01
N VAL A 7 19.71 -6.24 17.58
CA VAL A 7 19.31 -6.58 16.20
C VAL A 7 19.88 -5.58 15.20
N ASP A 8 19.86 -4.29 15.51
CA ASP A 8 20.30 -3.26 14.57
C ASP A 8 21.81 -3.31 14.34
N GLU A 9 22.60 -3.64 15.36
CA GLU A 9 24.03 -3.88 15.19
C GLU A 9 24.33 -5.08 14.28
N LEU A 10 23.55 -6.16 14.40
CA LEU A 10 23.66 -7.32 13.52
C LEU A 10 23.26 -6.96 12.08
N LYS A 11 22.23 -6.13 11.89
CA LYS A 11 21.87 -5.60 10.56
C LYS A 11 23.00 -4.78 9.97
N THR A 12 23.58 -3.86 10.73
CA THR A 12 24.74 -3.07 10.28
C THR A 12 25.90 -3.99 9.91
N LEU A 13 26.17 -5.01 10.72
CA LEU A 13 27.21 -5.99 10.44
C LEU A 13 27.01 -6.68 9.07
N MET A 14 25.77 -7.03 8.73
CA MET A 14 25.41 -7.66 7.45
C MET A 14 25.60 -6.75 6.22
N THR A 15 25.77 -5.44 6.41
CA THR A 15 26.02 -4.51 5.30
C THR A 15 27.47 -4.51 4.83
N PHE A 16 28.42 -4.82 5.72
CA PHE A 16 29.84 -4.91 5.39
C PHE A 16 30.14 -6.12 4.52
N ARG A 17 31.15 -6.01 3.65
CA ARG A 17 31.50 -7.06 2.68
C ARG A 17 32.94 -7.53 2.85
N LYS A 18 33.17 -8.82 2.58
CA LYS A 18 34.50 -9.45 2.54
C LYS A 18 35.34 -9.13 3.79
N ASP A 19 36.47 -8.44 3.61
CA ASP A 19 37.46 -8.24 4.66
C ASP A 19 37.06 -7.14 5.65
N GLU A 20 36.26 -6.16 5.23
CA GLU A 20 35.69 -5.14 6.13
C GLU A 20 34.82 -5.78 7.22
N GLY A 21 34.00 -6.77 6.84
CA GLY A 21 33.18 -7.50 7.79
C GLY A 21 34.00 -8.30 8.80
N LYS A 22 35.11 -8.92 8.34
CA LYS A 22 36.03 -9.65 9.23
C LYS A 22 36.74 -8.72 10.20
N GLU A 23 37.23 -7.58 9.71
CA GLU A 23 37.88 -6.57 10.55
C GLU A 23 36.91 -6.03 11.60
N MET A 24 35.68 -5.75 11.22
CA MET A 24 34.61 -5.30 12.12
C MET A 24 34.30 -6.36 13.21
N ILE A 25 34.25 -7.64 12.84
CA ILE A 25 34.02 -8.74 13.80
C ILE A 25 35.18 -8.83 14.81
N ASN A 26 36.41 -8.77 14.32
CA ASN A 26 37.60 -8.85 15.16
C ASN A 26 37.73 -7.66 16.10
N THR A 27 37.49 -6.44 15.61
CA THR A 27 37.69 -5.20 16.38
C THR A 27 36.59 -4.94 17.41
N LYS A 28 35.31 -5.09 17.04
CA LYS A 28 34.18 -4.76 17.94
C LYS A 28 33.70 -5.92 18.80
N TYR A 29 33.75 -7.14 18.29
CA TYR A 29 33.24 -8.29 19.01
C TYR A 29 34.35 -9.18 19.59
N GLY A 30 35.62 -8.92 19.29
CA GLY A 30 36.75 -9.74 19.74
C GLY A 30 36.92 -11.04 18.95
N GLY A 31 36.31 -11.11 17.75
CA GLY A 31 36.36 -12.27 16.86
C GLY A 31 35.08 -13.10 16.85
N VAL A 32 35.09 -14.16 16.05
CA VAL A 32 33.90 -14.99 15.80
C VAL A 32 33.49 -15.78 17.05
N GLU A 33 34.45 -16.25 17.85
CA GLU A 33 34.18 -17.01 19.08
C GLU A 33 33.41 -16.18 20.12
N GLU A 34 33.85 -14.94 20.37
CA GLU A 34 33.19 -14.03 21.30
C GLU A 34 31.82 -13.57 20.79
N LEU A 35 31.69 -13.36 19.48
CA LEU A 35 30.40 -13.10 18.84
C LEU A 35 29.43 -14.28 19.05
N CYS A 36 29.89 -15.51 18.85
CA CYS A 36 29.10 -16.72 19.10
C CYS A 36 28.68 -16.86 20.58
N LYS A 37 29.59 -16.59 21.52
CA LYS A 37 29.27 -16.57 22.96
C LYS A 37 28.19 -15.55 23.28
N LYS A 38 28.32 -14.32 22.76
CA LYS A 38 27.31 -13.25 22.93
C LYS A 38 25.95 -13.61 22.31
N LEU A 39 25.95 -14.37 21.22
CA LEU A 39 24.73 -14.88 20.57
C LEU A 39 24.18 -16.16 21.20
N ASN A 40 24.84 -16.71 22.23
CA ASN A 40 24.50 -17.99 22.86
C ASN A 40 24.40 -19.11 21.81
N ALA A 41 25.38 -19.15 20.90
CA ALA A 41 25.49 -20.14 19.83
C ALA A 41 26.85 -20.84 19.92
N ASP A 42 26.86 -22.15 19.72
CA ASP A 42 28.07 -22.95 19.64
C ASP A 42 28.58 -23.01 18.19
N LEU A 43 29.91 -22.93 18.00
CA LEU A 43 30.53 -22.92 16.68
C LEU A 43 30.43 -24.28 15.96
N GLN A 44 30.40 -25.38 16.71
CA GLN A 44 30.38 -26.74 16.17
C GLN A 44 28.96 -27.31 16.16
N ASN A 45 28.19 -27.04 17.21
CA ASN A 45 26.89 -27.65 17.47
C ASN A 45 25.71 -26.70 17.21
N GLY A 46 25.96 -25.40 16.97
CA GLY A 46 24.93 -24.41 16.69
C GLY A 46 24.13 -23.96 17.93
N ILE A 47 22.85 -23.65 17.73
CA ILE A 47 21.95 -23.18 18.79
C ILE A 47 21.26 -24.35 19.51
N SER A 48 20.87 -24.14 20.77
CA SER A 48 20.14 -25.15 21.54
C SER A 48 18.72 -25.33 21.03
N ASN A 49 18.26 -26.58 20.89
CA ASN A 49 16.88 -26.93 20.55
C ASN A 49 15.91 -26.92 21.75
N LYS A 50 16.33 -26.37 22.90
CA LYS A 50 15.44 -26.19 24.05
C LYS A 50 14.42 -25.10 23.77
N GLU A 51 13.14 -25.39 24.00
CA GLU A 51 12.03 -24.47 23.71
C GLU A 51 12.19 -23.11 24.40
N GLU A 52 12.66 -23.10 25.65
CA GLU A 52 12.93 -21.87 26.41
C GLU A 52 14.03 -21.00 25.76
N SER A 53 15.10 -21.61 25.26
CA SER A 53 16.20 -20.91 24.58
C SER A 53 15.73 -20.31 23.25
N LEU A 54 14.93 -21.08 22.49
CA LEU A 54 14.34 -20.61 21.23
C LEU A 54 13.35 -19.47 21.46
N LYS A 55 12.52 -19.55 22.52
CA LYS A 55 11.58 -18.50 22.89
C LYS A 55 12.31 -17.21 23.27
N HIS A 56 13.30 -17.29 24.15
CA HIS A 56 14.13 -16.14 24.52
C HIS A 56 14.79 -15.49 23.30
N ARG A 57 15.27 -16.31 22.35
CA ARG A 57 15.89 -15.82 21.12
C ARG A 57 14.87 -15.12 20.21
N ARG A 58 13.65 -15.64 20.07
CA ARG A 58 12.56 -14.98 19.32
C ARG A 58 12.13 -13.67 19.99
N ASP A 59 12.05 -13.64 21.32
CA ASP A 59 11.68 -12.44 22.06
C ASP A 59 12.76 -11.34 21.91
N LYS A 60 14.04 -11.73 21.87
CA LYS A 60 15.17 -10.78 21.73
C LYS A 60 15.43 -10.33 20.29
N PHE A 61 15.40 -11.24 19.32
CA PHE A 61 15.81 -10.96 17.93
C PHE A 61 14.65 -10.88 16.93
N GLY A 62 13.44 -11.23 17.35
CA GLY A 62 12.29 -11.37 16.46
C GLY A 62 12.25 -12.70 15.71
N ALA A 63 11.18 -12.90 14.96
CA ALA A 63 11.03 -14.03 14.05
C ALA A 63 11.66 -13.72 12.70
N ASN A 64 12.28 -14.72 12.07
CA ASN A 64 12.78 -14.63 10.69
C ASN A 64 11.62 -14.88 9.71
N GLU A 65 10.60 -14.03 9.77
CA GLU A 65 9.45 -14.05 8.89
C GLU A 65 9.29 -12.70 8.21
N ILE A 66 8.94 -12.74 6.92
CA ILE A 66 8.61 -11.52 6.19
C ILE A 66 7.21 -11.12 6.67
N PRO A 67 7.04 -9.93 7.29
CA PRO A 67 5.74 -9.52 7.80
C PRO A 67 4.74 -9.48 6.63
N PRO A 68 3.53 -10.06 6.80
CA PRO A 68 2.52 -9.99 5.77
C PRO A 68 2.12 -8.53 5.56
N GLN A 69 2.01 -8.11 4.30
CA GLN A 69 1.51 -6.77 3.98
C GLN A 69 0.08 -6.62 4.54
N PRO A 70 -0.26 -5.49 5.17
CA PRO A 70 -1.61 -5.26 5.67
C PRO A 70 -2.60 -5.23 4.51
N ILE A 71 -3.77 -5.84 4.70
CA ILE A 71 -4.82 -5.89 3.68
C ILE A 71 -5.40 -4.49 3.52
N LYS A 72 -5.52 -4.00 2.29
CA LYS A 72 -6.22 -2.73 2.04
C LYS A 72 -7.72 -2.95 2.22
N SER A 73 -8.39 -1.96 2.80
CA SER A 73 -9.85 -2.00 2.86
C SER A 73 -10.43 -1.82 1.46
N PHE A 74 -11.65 -2.31 1.23
CA PHE A 74 -12.37 -2.09 -0.03
C PHE A 74 -12.44 -0.59 -0.40
N PHE A 75 -12.67 0.28 0.59
CA PHE A 75 -12.70 1.73 0.39
C PHE A 75 -11.35 2.31 0.00
N ALA A 76 -10.24 1.80 0.55
CA ALA A 76 -8.90 2.22 0.15
C ALA A 76 -8.61 1.83 -1.31
N LEU A 77 -9.03 0.63 -1.73
CA LEU A 77 -8.90 0.16 -3.12
C LEU A 77 -9.79 0.97 -4.08
N ALA A 78 -11.02 1.28 -3.69
CA ALA A 78 -11.92 2.12 -4.47
C ALA A 78 -11.37 3.56 -4.61
N TRP A 79 -10.78 4.11 -3.54
CA TRP A 79 -10.13 5.41 -3.57
C TRP A 79 -8.92 5.43 -4.51
N GLU A 80 -8.09 4.38 -4.46
CA GLU A 80 -6.95 4.21 -5.36
C GLU A 80 -7.40 4.09 -6.83
N ALA A 81 -8.47 3.33 -7.08
CA ALA A 81 -9.06 3.21 -8.41
C ALA A 81 -9.63 4.53 -8.94
N LEU A 82 -10.16 5.40 -8.06
CA LEU A 82 -10.70 6.71 -8.44
C LEU A 82 -9.60 7.72 -8.82
N GLN A 83 -8.34 7.49 -8.43
CA GLN A 83 -7.22 8.36 -8.74
C GLN A 83 -6.67 8.19 -10.18
N ASP A 84 -7.28 7.33 -10.99
CA ASP A 84 -6.98 7.22 -12.41
C ASP A 84 -7.28 8.54 -13.13
N THR A 85 -6.27 9.12 -13.80
CA THR A 85 -6.37 10.38 -14.53
C THR A 85 -7.54 10.40 -15.52
N THR A 86 -7.86 9.27 -16.15
CA THR A 86 -8.98 9.16 -17.08
C THR A 86 -10.32 9.30 -16.38
N LEU A 87 -10.51 8.64 -15.23
CA LEU A 87 -11.73 8.75 -14.44
C LEU A 87 -11.91 10.14 -13.85
N ILE A 88 -10.82 10.77 -13.39
CA ILE A 88 -10.85 12.16 -12.90
C ILE A 88 -11.32 13.10 -14.01
N ILE A 89 -10.80 12.98 -15.23
CA ILE A 89 -11.22 13.81 -16.37
C ILE A 89 -12.71 13.59 -16.69
N LEU A 90 -13.20 12.35 -16.66
CA LEU A 90 -14.61 12.05 -16.88
C LEU A 90 -15.52 12.63 -15.81
N ILE A 91 -15.11 12.56 -14.53
CA ILE A 91 -15.84 13.18 -13.41
C ILE A 91 -15.91 14.70 -13.58
N LEU A 92 -14.78 15.34 -13.92
CA LEU A 92 -14.74 16.79 -14.15
C LEU A 92 -15.60 17.20 -15.34
N SER A 93 -15.53 16.45 -16.44
CA SER A 93 -16.37 16.70 -17.62
C SER A 93 -17.85 16.57 -17.28
N ALA A 94 -18.25 15.51 -16.58
CA ALA A 94 -19.63 15.30 -16.16
C ALA A 94 -20.12 16.36 -15.18
N ALA A 95 -19.25 16.81 -14.26
CA ALA A 95 -19.56 17.89 -13.33
C ALA A 95 -19.82 19.22 -14.06
N VAL A 96 -18.96 19.58 -15.02
CA VAL A 96 -19.16 20.79 -15.85
C VAL A 96 -20.44 20.67 -16.67
N SER A 97 -20.68 19.54 -17.33
CA SER A 97 -21.91 19.32 -18.10
C SER A 97 -23.16 19.47 -17.24
N LEU A 98 -23.18 18.88 -16.04
CA LEU A 98 -24.31 19.00 -15.11
C LEU A 98 -24.51 20.43 -14.62
N ILE A 99 -23.44 21.15 -14.28
CA ILE A 99 -23.54 22.55 -13.85
C ILE A 99 -24.17 23.40 -14.96
N LEU A 100 -23.76 23.18 -16.21
CA LEU A 100 -24.32 23.88 -17.36
C LEU A 100 -25.78 23.49 -17.62
N SER A 101 -26.15 22.20 -17.44
CA SER A 101 -27.54 21.75 -17.59
C SER A 101 -28.51 22.41 -16.61
N PHE A 102 -28.04 22.86 -15.45
CA PHE A 102 -28.87 23.60 -14.49
C PHE A 102 -28.79 25.13 -14.63
N TYR A 103 -27.92 25.64 -15.50
CA TYR A 103 -27.79 27.07 -15.74
C TYR A 103 -28.76 27.51 -16.84
N LYS A 104 -29.82 28.24 -16.47
CA LYS A 104 -30.75 28.87 -17.43
C LYS A 104 -30.36 30.33 -17.66
N PRO A 105 -29.93 30.73 -18.87
CA PRO A 105 -29.79 32.14 -19.20
C PRO A 105 -31.17 32.82 -19.24
N PRO A 106 -31.27 34.13 -18.92
CA PRO A 106 -32.52 34.86 -19.04
C PRO A 106 -32.93 34.97 -20.52
N ASP A 107 -34.13 34.49 -20.85
CA ASP A 107 -34.72 34.48 -22.21
C ASP A 107 -34.59 35.85 -22.90
N ASP A 108 -33.88 35.89 -24.03
CA ASP A 108 -33.86 37.02 -24.96
C ASP A 108 -34.79 36.76 -26.16
N GLY A 109 -36.00 36.26 -25.91
CA GLY A 109 -37.19 36.50 -26.75
C GLY A 109 -37.09 36.22 -28.25
N THR A 110 -36.15 35.41 -28.73
CA THR A 110 -36.01 35.07 -30.15
C THR A 110 -35.84 33.57 -30.37
N ASN A 111 -36.98 32.95 -30.69
CA ASN A 111 -37.15 31.77 -31.56
C ASN A 111 -36.39 30.47 -31.20
N ASP A 112 -37.03 29.53 -30.49
CA ASP A 112 -37.35 28.15 -30.96
C ASP A 112 -37.92 27.29 -29.80
N ILE A 113 -39.10 27.69 -29.32
CA ILE A 113 -39.75 27.24 -28.07
C ILE A 113 -40.25 25.78 -28.08
N VAL A 114 -40.09 25.03 -29.18
CA VAL A 114 -40.64 23.66 -29.32
C VAL A 114 -39.56 22.58 -29.24
N ASP A 115 -38.28 22.90 -29.52
CA ASP A 115 -37.16 21.94 -29.49
C ASP A 115 -36.27 22.12 -28.22
N GLU A 116 -36.24 23.32 -27.64
CA GLU A 116 -35.46 23.62 -26.42
C GLU A 116 -36.03 22.96 -25.16
N PHE A 117 -37.36 22.85 -25.02
CA PHE A 117 -37.99 22.30 -23.81
C PHE A 117 -37.75 20.78 -23.65
N GLU A 118 -37.68 20.02 -24.74
CA GLU A 118 -37.35 18.59 -24.72
C GLU A 118 -35.84 18.37 -24.52
N GLN A 119 -34.98 19.24 -25.08
CA GLN A 119 -33.54 19.18 -24.86
C GLN A 119 -33.16 19.55 -23.41
N GLU A 120 -33.73 20.60 -22.83
CA GLU A 120 -33.40 21.05 -21.47
C GLU A 120 -33.71 20.01 -20.39
N THR A 121 -34.79 19.24 -20.54
CA THR A 121 -35.15 18.18 -19.57
C THR A 121 -34.27 16.93 -19.68
N THR A 122 -33.55 16.78 -20.80
CA THR A 122 -32.75 15.60 -21.12
C THR A 122 -31.24 15.83 -20.97
N GLN A 123 -30.77 17.09 -21.02
CA GLN A 123 -29.33 17.41 -20.98
C GLN A 123 -28.59 16.93 -19.72
N TRP A 124 -29.22 16.96 -18.54
CA TRP A 124 -28.59 16.46 -17.30
C TRP A 124 -28.37 14.93 -17.33
N ILE A 125 -29.14 14.19 -18.14
CA ILE A 125 -29.09 12.73 -18.22
C ILE A 125 -27.74 12.27 -18.76
N GLU A 126 -27.15 13.02 -19.69
CA GLU A 126 -25.83 12.71 -20.25
C GLU A 126 -24.73 12.76 -19.17
N GLY A 127 -24.68 13.85 -18.40
CA GLY A 127 -23.75 13.98 -17.28
C GLY A 127 -23.98 12.94 -16.19
N ALA A 128 -25.25 12.64 -15.88
CA ALA A 128 -25.61 11.59 -14.92
C ALA A 128 -25.19 10.18 -15.40
N ALA A 129 -25.34 9.88 -16.70
CA ALA A 129 -24.95 8.60 -17.28
C ALA A 129 -23.42 8.39 -17.19
N ILE A 130 -22.63 9.43 -17.41
CA ILE A 130 -21.17 9.38 -17.27
C ILE A 130 -20.79 9.09 -15.80
N LEU A 131 -21.42 9.77 -14.83
CA LEU A 131 -21.15 9.52 -13.40
C LEU A 131 -21.50 8.09 -12.99
N ILE A 132 -22.66 7.58 -13.42
CA ILE A 132 -23.07 6.19 -13.12
C ILE A 132 -22.06 5.20 -13.72
N SER A 133 -21.62 5.43 -14.96
CA SER A 133 -20.61 4.60 -15.61
C SER A 133 -19.30 4.56 -14.82
N VAL A 134 -18.79 5.72 -14.38
CA VAL A 134 -17.58 5.80 -13.54
C VAL A 134 -17.74 5.02 -12.23
N VAL A 135 -18.88 5.15 -11.56
CA VAL A 135 -19.17 4.41 -10.31
C VAL A 135 -19.11 2.89 -10.56
N VAL A 136 -19.74 2.40 -11.62
CA VAL A 136 -19.72 0.96 -11.94
C VAL A 136 -18.30 0.48 -12.23
N VAL A 137 -17.53 1.23 -13.01
CA VAL A 137 -16.13 0.89 -13.32
C VAL A 137 -15.27 0.83 -12.06
N VAL A 138 -15.36 1.84 -11.17
CA VAL A 138 -14.62 1.85 -9.90
C VAL A 138 -15.00 0.67 -9.02
N LEU A 139 -16.30 0.34 -8.93
CA LEU A 139 -16.77 -0.80 -8.15
C LEU A 139 -16.23 -2.12 -8.70
N VAL A 140 -16.29 -2.35 -10.01
CA VAL A 140 -15.76 -3.57 -10.65
C VAL A 140 -14.25 -3.68 -10.46
N THR A 141 -13.51 -2.58 -10.62
CA THR A 141 -12.06 -2.54 -10.41
C THR A 141 -11.71 -2.85 -8.95
N ALA A 142 -12.34 -2.15 -8.00
CA ALA A 142 -12.10 -2.35 -6.57
C ALA A 142 -12.48 -3.76 -6.11
N LEU A 143 -13.57 -4.34 -6.61
CA LEU A 143 -13.98 -5.72 -6.30
C LEU A 143 -12.98 -6.74 -6.86
N ASN A 144 -12.53 -6.54 -8.10
CA ASN A 144 -11.53 -7.40 -8.71
C ASN A 144 -10.22 -7.36 -7.91
N ASP A 145 -9.75 -6.18 -7.54
CA ASP A 145 -8.49 -6.03 -6.82
C ASP A 145 -8.61 -6.52 -5.37
N TYR A 146 -9.75 -6.29 -4.70
CA TYR A 146 -10.04 -6.87 -3.39
C TYR A 146 -10.04 -8.41 -3.43
N THR A 147 -10.57 -9.00 -4.50
CA THR A 147 -10.58 -10.45 -4.70
C THR A 147 -9.16 -10.97 -4.93
N LYS A 148 -8.34 -10.29 -5.73
CA LYS A 148 -6.92 -10.65 -5.95
C LYS A 148 -6.11 -10.58 -4.66
N GLU A 149 -6.22 -9.48 -3.90
CA GLU A 149 -5.52 -9.34 -2.61
C GLU A 149 -5.85 -10.47 -1.63
N ARG A 150 -7.09 -10.98 -1.68
CA ARG A 150 -7.51 -12.15 -0.87
C ARG A 150 -7.01 -13.49 -1.40
N GLN A 151 -6.69 -13.61 -2.69
CA GLN A 151 -6.21 -14.85 -3.32
C GLN A 151 -4.68 -15.02 -3.29
N PHE A 152 -3.92 -13.91 -3.23
CA PHE A 152 -2.46 -13.92 -3.05
C PHE A 152 -2.02 -14.03 -1.60
N ARG A 153 -2.98 -14.25 -0.70
CA ARG A 153 -2.78 -14.52 0.71
C ARG A 153 -3.05 -15.98 1.00
#